data_AF-A0A483AAQ1-F1
#
_entry.id   AF-A0A483AAQ1-F1
#
_cell.length_a   1.000
_cell.length_b   1.000
_cell.length_c   1.000
_cell.angle_alpha   90.00
_cell.angle_beta   90.00
_cell.angle_gamma   90.00
#
_symmetry.space_group_name_H-M   'P 1'
#
loop_
_entity.id
_entity.type
_entity.pdbx_description
1 polymer ?
#
loop_
_entity_poly.entity_id
_entity_poly.type
_entity_poly.pdbx_seq_one_letter_code
_entity_poly.pdbx_strand_id
1 'polypeptide(L)'
;MKRIGRYLNKLGQLTIYYSFILSNFNYCPVTWHFCSEKNTKKMEKIQERALRFIYNDYVLNYEELLEKSKMPSLKVRRLRSIAIETFKIIHKESPFYLHDLVNIKKHNYSFRYENTADVPSVKTTRYGLKSFRYFSTKLWNELPNHIRLKQNLNQFSKLLNTWNGGSCHCSACM
;
A
#
# COMPACT_ATOMS: atom_id res chain seq x y z
N MET A 1 -15.23 -17.89 -11.96
CA MET A 1 -15.22 -18.32 -10.54
C MET A 1 -16.48 -19.05 -10.11
N LYS A 2 -17.70 -18.48 -10.15
CA LYS A 2 -18.94 -19.15 -9.67
C LYS A 2 -19.19 -20.59 -10.20
N ARG A 3 -18.86 -20.89 -11.46
CA ARG A 3 -19.05 -22.22 -12.05
C ARG A 3 -18.14 -23.29 -11.43
N ILE A 4 -16.88 -22.96 -11.19
CA ILE A 4 -15.88 -23.89 -10.63
C ILE A 4 -15.99 -23.95 -9.10
N GLY A 5 -16.43 -22.86 -8.47
CA GLY A 5 -16.48 -22.75 -7.01
C GLY A 5 -17.34 -23.76 -6.28
N ARG A 6 -18.36 -24.34 -6.95
CA ARG A 6 -19.23 -25.38 -6.37
C ARG A 6 -18.47 -26.65 -6.00
N TYR A 7 -17.35 -26.90 -6.68
CA TYR A 7 -16.53 -28.10 -6.51
C TYR A 7 -15.26 -27.85 -5.68
N LEU A 8 -15.08 -26.62 -5.18
CA LEU A 8 -13.85 -26.23 -4.49
C LEU A 8 -14.10 -25.99 -3.01
N ASN A 9 -13.26 -26.60 -2.18
CA ASN A 9 -13.14 -26.27 -0.76
C ASN A 9 -12.66 -24.83 -0.58
N LYS A 10 -12.96 -24.23 0.57
CA LYS A 10 -12.55 -22.85 0.91
C LYS A 10 -11.06 -22.60 0.72
N LEU A 11 -10.22 -23.57 1.09
CA LEU A 11 -8.77 -23.50 0.86
C LEU A 11 -8.43 -23.41 -0.63
N GLY A 12 -9.06 -24.21 -1.49
CA GLY A 12 -8.86 -24.13 -2.94
C GLY A 12 -9.30 -22.79 -3.53
N GLN A 13 -10.40 -22.23 -3.03
CA GLN A 13 -10.87 -20.90 -3.45
C GLN A 13 -9.87 -19.80 -3.04
N LEU A 14 -9.30 -19.88 -1.83
CA LEU A 14 -8.22 -19.00 -1.38
C LEU A 14 -6.97 -19.15 -2.24
N THR A 15 -6.55 -20.38 -2.54
CA THR A 15 -5.38 -20.64 -3.40
C THR A 15 -5.55 -20.00 -4.78
N ILE A 16 -6.73 -20.11 -5.40
CA ILE A 16 -7.03 -19.45 -6.68
C ILE A 16 -6.95 -17.93 -6.55
N TYR A 17 -7.52 -17.37 -5.48
CA TYR A 17 -7.43 -15.94 -5.24
C TYR A 17 -5.99 -15.45 -5.12
N TYR A 18 -5.16 -16.11 -4.30
CA TYR A 18 -3.77 -15.73 -4.12
C TYR A 18 -2.94 -15.88 -5.39
N SER A 19 -3.12 -16.99 -6.12
CA SER A 19 -2.31 -17.34 -7.30
C SER A 19 -2.70 -16.57 -8.56
N PHE A 20 -3.98 -16.27 -8.78
CA PHE A 20 -4.44 -15.63 -10.03
C PHE A 20 -4.87 -14.18 -9.86
N ILE A 21 -5.37 -13.77 -8.70
CA ILE A 21 -5.91 -12.42 -8.53
C ILE A 21 -4.87 -11.55 -7.82
N LEU A 22 -4.46 -11.99 -6.63
CA LEU A 22 -3.58 -11.19 -5.79
C LEU A 22 -2.15 -11.12 -6.32
N SER A 23 -1.66 -12.18 -6.97
CA SER A 23 -0.37 -12.20 -7.66
C SER A 23 -0.24 -11.07 -8.68
N ASN A 24 -1.25 -10.87 -9.52
CA ASN A 24 -1.29 -9.81 -10.53
C ASN A 24 -1.23 -8.41 -9.88
N PHE A 25 -1.90 -8.22 -8.73
CA PHE A 25 -1.81 -6.96 -8.00
C PHE A 25 -0.48 -6.78 -7.26
N ASN A 26 0.16 -7.87 -6.84
CA ASN A 26 1.48 -7.86 -6.20
C ASN A 26 2.63 -7.69 -7.20
N TYR A 27 2.42 -7.88 -8.51
CA TYR A 27 3.47 -7.75 -9.52
C TYR A 27 4.07 -6.34 -9.57
N CYS A 28 3.24 -5.30 -9.54
CA CYS A 28 3.71 -3.91 -9.62
C CYS A 28 2.85 -2.92 -8.80
N PRO A 29 2.78 -3.09 -7.47
CA PRO A 29 1.85 -2.35 -6.60
C PRO A 29 2.09 -0.83 -6.63
N VAL A 30 3.34 -0.40 -6.82
CA VAL A 30 3.72 1.02 -6.93
C VAL A 30 3.11 1.65 -8.18
N THR A 31 3.21 0.99 -9.34
CA THR A 31 2.65 1.50 -10.60
C THR A 31 1.12 1.53 -10.55
N TRP A 32 0.49 0.51 -9.98
CA TRP A 32 -0.96 0.49 -9.79
C TRP A 32 -1.48 1.60 -8.87
N HIS A 33 -0.64 2.14 -7.99
CA HIS A 33 -1.05 3.20 -7.08
C HIS A 33 -1.38 4.50 -7.81
N PHE A 34 -0.62 4.84 -8.87
CA PHE A 34 -0.78 6.10 -9.61
C PHE A 34 -1.82 6.02 -10.74
N CYS A 35 -2.54 4.91 -10.84
CA CYS A 35 -3.65 4.75 -11.76
C CYS A 35 -4.81 5.70 -11.42
N SER A 36 -5.72 5.88 -12.38
CA SER A 36 -6.93 6.66 -12.17
C SER A 36 -7.79 6.05 -11.06
N GLU A 37 -8.53 6.89 -10.36
CA GLU A 37 -9.43 6.49 -9.29
C GLU A 37 -10.52 5.52 -9.77
N LYS A 38 -10.97 5.68 -11.04
CA LYS A 38 -11.86 4.72 -11.70
C LYS A 38 -11.26 3.32 -11.73
N ASN A 39 -9.96 3.21 -12.00
CA ASN A 39 -9.26 1.92 -12.04
C ASN A 39 -9.01 1.38 -10.62
N THR A 40 -8.69 2.23 -9.64
CA THR A 40 -8.53 1.76 -8.24
C THR A 40 -9.86 1.22 -7.70
N LYS A 41 -10.99 1.89 -7.98
CA LYS A 41 -12.34 1.39 -7.66
C LYS A 41 -12.63 0.03 -8.33
N LYS A 42 -12.21 -0.16 -9.58
CA LYS A 42 -12.32 -1.48 -10.26
C LYS A 42 -11.49 -2.56 -9.58
N MET A 43 -10.26 -2.23 -9.15
CA MET A 43 -9.41 -3.19 -8.42
C MET A 43 -10.06 -3.63 -7.11
N GLU A 44 -10.57 -2.69 -6.30
CA GLU A 44 -11.25 -3.03 -5.04
C GLU A 44 -12.50 -3.89 -5.30
N LYS A 45 -13.29 -3.58 -6.34
CA LYS A 45 -14.43 -4.42 -6.74
C LYS A 45 -14.03 -5.85 -7.12
N ILE A 46 -12.83 -6.05 -7.69
CA ILE A 46 -12.30 -7.40 -7.98
C ILE A 46 -11.99 -8.14 -6.68
N GLN A 47 -11.34 -7.48 -5.70
CA GLN A 47 -11.09 -8.08 -4.38
C GLN A 47 -12.41 -8.37 -3.66
N GLU A 48 -13.35 -7.43 -3.63
CA GLU A 48 -14.68 -7.61 -3.06
C GLU A 48 -15.37 -8.84 -3.66
N ARG A 49 -15.44 -8.93 -4.99
CA ARG A 49 -16.05 -10.07 -5.69
C ARG A 49 -15.37 -11.40 -5.34
N ALA A 50 -14.05 -11.40 -5.20
CA ALA A 50 -13.30 -12.60 -4.80
C ALA A 50 -13.62 -13.01 -3.36
N LEU A 51 -13.68 -12.06 -2.43
CA LEU A 51 -14.02 -12.33 -1.04
C LEU A 51 -15.48 -12.82 -0.91
N ARG A 52 -16.44 -12.21 -1.61
CA ARG A 52 -17.82 -12.69 -1.64
C ARG A 52 -17.92 -14.12 -2.17
N PHE A 53 -17.08 -14.46 -3.15
CA PHE A 53 -16.97 -15.82 -3.67
C PHE A 53 -16.39 -16.81 -2.65
N ILE A 54 -15.37 -16.41 -1.87
CA ILE A 54 -14.70 -17.27 -0.87
C ILE A 54 -15.55 -17.50 0.38
N TYR A 55 -16.21 -16.45 0.88
CA TYR A 55 -16.99 -16.49 2.12
C TYR A 55 -18.47 -16.74 1.90
N ASN A 56 -18.91 -16.80 0.63
CA ASN A 56 -20.30 -16.94 0.21
C ASN A 56 -21.25 -15.92 0.89
N ASP A 57 -20.73 -14.72 1.16
CA ASP A 57 -21.43 -13.68 1.90
C ASP A 57 -21.76 -12.51 0.97
N TYR A 58 -23.05 -12.29 0.74
CA TYR A 58 -23.55 -11.26 -0.17
C TYR A 58 -24.23 -10.09 0.56
N VAL A 59 -24.36 -10.16 1.88
CA VAL A 59 -25.07 -9.16 2.68
C VAL A 59 -24.09 -8.15 3.27
N LEU A 60 -22.94 -8.61 3.76
CA LEU A 60 -21.97 -7.74 4.40
C LEU A 60 -21.42 -6.65 3.47
N ASN A 61 -21.06 -5.53 4.09
CA ASN A 61 -20.35 -4.44 3.45
C ASN A 61 -18.90 -4.85 3.13
N TYR A 62 -18.23 -4.11 2.23
CA TYR A 62 -16.86 -4.45 1.84
C TYR A 62 -15.88 -4.39 3.02
N GLU A 63 -16.02 -3.40 3.90
CA GLU A 63 -15.14 -3.23 5.06
C GLU A 63 -15.29 -4.38 6.07
N GLU A 64 -16.53 -4.76 6.40
CA GLU A 64 -16.84 -5.92 7.24
C GLU A 64 -16.29 -7.23 6.64
N LEU A 65 -16.35 -7.36 5.30
CA LEU A 65 -15.81 -8.51 4.58
C LEU A 65 -14.28 -8.55 4.64
N LEU A 66 -13.61 -7.39 4.60
CA LEU A 66 -12.17 -7.29 4.81
C LEU A 66 -11.78 -7.72 6.22
N GLU A 67 -12.50 -7.27 7.25
CA GLU A 67 -12.28 -7.67 8.63
C GLU A 67 -12.48 -9.18 8.84
N LYS A 68 -13.59 -9.74 8.32
CA LYS A 68 -13.88 -11.18 8.34
C LYS A 68 -12.79 -12.00 7.65
N SER A 69 -12.17 -11.45 6.61
CA SER A 69 -11.07 -12.09 5.89
C SER A 69 -9.68 -11.84 6.49
N LYS A 70 -9.57 -10.94 7.48
CA LYS A 70 -8.31 -10.43 8.04
C LYS A 70 -7.36 -9.92 6.93
N MET A 71 -7.92 -9.40 5.84
CA MET A 71 -7.15 -8.85 4.72
C MET A 71 -7.27 -7.32 4.68
N PRO A 72 -6.18 -6.59 4.40
CA PRO A 72 -6.28 -5.17 4.11
C PRO A 72 -6.91 -4.95 2.72
N SER A 73 -7.41 -3.74 2.49
CA SER A 73 -7.77 -3.29 1.13
C SER A 73 -6.56 -3.28 0.20
N LEU A 74 -6.79 -3.36 -1.12
CA LEU A 74 -5.68 -3.27 -2.09
C LEU A 74 -4.99 -1.91 -1.98
N LYS A 75 -5.75 -0.84 -1.69
CA LYS A 75 -5.20 0.50 -1.42
C LYS A 75 -4.16 0.47 -0.31
N VAL A 76 -4.51 -0.06 0.86
CA VAL A 76 -3.58 -0.17 1.99
C VAL A 76 -2.37 -1.03 1.61
N ARG A 77 -2.58 -2.14 0.90
CA ARG A 77 -1.48 -2.99 0.43
C ARG A 77 -0.49 -2.26 -0.49
N ARG A 78 -0.99 -1.42 -1.40
CA ARG A 78 -0.16 -0.56 -2.25
C ARG A 78 0.60 0.49 -1.43
N LEU A 79 -0.05 1.14 -0.46
CA LEU A 79 0.61 2.09 0.44
C LEU A 79 1.74 1.42 1.22
N ARG A 80 1.50 0.24 1.80
CA ARG A 80 2.53 -0.53 2.50
C ARG A 80 3.70 -0.88 1.57
N SER A 81 3.43 -1.25 0.32
CA SER A 81 4.46 -1.55 -0.67
C SER A 81 5.33 -0.33 -0.99
N ILE A 82 4.70 0.85 -1.18
CA ILE A 82 5.42 2.10 -1.38
C ILE A 82 6.30 2.42 -0.16
N ALA A 83 5.75 2.31 1.06
CA ALA A 83 6.50 2.56 2.28
C ALA A 83 7.71 1.62 2.45
N ILE A 84 7.60 0.34 2.06
CA ILE A 84 8.73 -0.61 2.04
C ILE A 84 9.78 -0.19 1.03
N GLU A 85 9.39 0.22 -0.19
CA GLU A 85 10.36 0.70 -1.17
C GLU A 85 11.04 1.99 -0.72
N THR A 86 10.30 2.92 -0.10
CA THR A 86 10.86 4.13 0.52
C THR A 86 11.88 3.79 1.60
N PHE A 87 11.56 2.82 2.47
CA PHE A 87 12.47 2.33 3.50
C PHE A 87 13.79 1.86 2.89
N LYS A 88 13.73 1.01 1.86
CA LYS A 88 14.93 0.49 1.18
C LYS A 88 15.76 1.59 0.55
N ILE A 89 15.12 2.60 -0.06
CA ILE A 89 15.80 3.75 -0.65
C ILE A 89 16.55 4.56 0.41
N ILE A 90 15.90 4.85 1.55
CA ILE A 90 16.49 5.61 2.65
C ILE A 90 17.67 4.87 3.27
N HIS A 91 17.53 3.56 3.49
CA HIS A 91 18.56 2.70 4.08
C HIS A 91 19.59 2.19 3.07
N LYS A 92 19.53 2.67 1.81
CA LYS A 92 20.46 2.32 0.73
C LYS A 92 20.49 0.80 0.41
N GLU A 93 19.39 0.09 0.69
CA GLU A 93 19.17 -1.32 0.35
C GLU A 93 18.56 -1.52 -1.06
N SER A 94 18.16 -0.44 -1.73
CA SER A 94 17.70 -0.47 -3.12
C SER A 94 18.87 -0.27 -4.10
N PRO A 95 18.68 -0.49 -5.41
CA PRO A 95 19.68 -0.14 -6.41
C PRO A 95 20.11 1.33 -6.35
N PHE A 96 21.41 1.58 -6.54
CA PHE A 96 22.05 2.90 -6.38
C PHE A 96 21.31 4.05 -7.09
N TYR A 97 20.82 3.82 -8.32
CA TYR A 97 20.13 4.87 -9.08
C TYR A 97 18.79 5.34 -8.46
N LEU A 98 18.23 4.61 -7.50
CA LEU A 98 17.02 5.01 -6.78
C LEU A 98 17.30 5.83 -5.53
N HIS A 99 18.56 5.86 -5.07
CA HIS A 99 18.96 6.46 -3.79
C HIS A 99 18.70 7.96 -3.71
N ASP A 100 18.67 8.64 -4.86
CA ASP A 100 18.45 10.09 -4.97
C ASP A 100 16.95 10.46 -5.03
N LEU A 101 16.06 9.47 -5.10
CA LEU A 101 14.61 9.72 -5.12
C LEU A 101 14.09 10.20 -3.78
N VAL A 102 14.63 9.70 -2.67
CA VAL A 102 14.15 10.04 -1.32
C VAL A 102 15.33 10.39 -0.44
N ASN A 103 15.32 11.63 0.07
CA ASN A 103 16.32 12.13 0.99
C ASN A 103 15.69 12.38 2.36
N ILE A 104 16.42 12.05 3.42
CA ILE A 104 16.04 12.41 4.79
C ILE A 104 16.48 13.85 5.05
N LYS A 105 15.61 14.63 5.69
CA LYS A 105 15.92 15.99 6.12
C LYS A 105 17.05 15.94 7.14
N LYS A 106 18.14 16.62 6.84
CA LYS A 106 19.22 16.87 7.80
C LYS A 106 18.81 18.05 8.65
N HIS A 107 18.63 17.82 9.94
CA HIS A 107 18.39 18.88 10.91
C HIS A 107 19.66 19.07 11.74
N ASN A 108 20.08 20.32 11.93
CA ASN A 108 21.23 20.65 12.79
C ASN A 108 20.89 20.55 14.28
N TYR A 109 19.64 20.24 14.63
CA TYR A 109 19.11 20.18 15.99
C TYR A 109 18.11 19.03 16.12
N SER A 110 18.03 18.41 17.31
CA SER A 110 17.10 17.30 17.58
C SER A 110 15.65 17.83 17.65
N PHE A 111 14.83 17.40 16.70
CA PHE A 111 13.38 17.64 16.70
C PHE A 111 12.65 16.42 17.25
N ARG A 112 11.44 16.61 17.78
CA ARG A 112 10.52 15.51 18.14
C ARG A 112 10.15 14.59 16.97
N TYR A 113 10.41 15.01 15.73
CA TYR A 113 10.15 14.24 14.51
C TYR A 113 11.47 13.90 13.80
N GLU A 114 12.13 12.86 14.29
CA GLU A 114 13.34 12.32 13.67
C GLU A 114 13.00 11.48 12.42
N ASN A 115 13.97 11.37 11.51
CA ASN A 115 13.90 10.56 10.29
C ASN A 115 12.77 10.97 9.32
N THR A 116 12.51 12.28 9.18
CA THR A 116 11.52 12.79 8.21
C THR A 116 12.13 12.92 6.82
N ALA A 117 11.36 12.58 5.79
CA ALA A 117 11.77 12.72 4.40
C ALA A 117 11.57 14.17 3.91
N ASP A 118 12.45 14.62 3.04
CA ASP A 118 12.34 15.90 2.37
C ASP A 118 11.28 15.82 1.25
N VAL A 119 10.22 16.60 1.39
CA VAL A 119 9.09 16.59 0.45
C VAL A 119 9.39 17.65 -0.62
N PRO A 120 9.58 17.25 -1.89
CA PRO A 120 9.92 18.19 -2.95
C PRO A 120 8.77 19.16 -3.23
N SER A 121 9.10 20.42 -3.52
CA SER A 121 8.12 21.37 -4.05
C SER A 121 7.80 21.01 -5.51
N VAL A 122 6.51 20.87 -5.82
CA VAL A 122 6.03 20.48 -7.15
C VAL A 122 4.95 21.43 -7.63
N LYS A 123 5.01 21.80 -8.91
CA LYS A 123 4.07 22.75 -9.54
C LYS A 123 2.98 22.08 -10.39
N THR A 124 3.09 20.77 -10.61
CA THR A 124 2.16 20.02 -11.48
C THR A 124 1.54 18.83 -10.75
N THR A 125 0.31 18.48 -11.13
CA THR A 125 -0.42 17.37 -10.51
C THR A 125 0.05 16.02 -11.04
N ARG A 126 0.07 15.84 -12.38
CA ARG A 126 0.40 14.57 -13.05
C ARG A 126 1.85 14.13 -12.88
N TYR A 127 2.79 15.06 -13.09
CA TYR A 127 4.22 14.76 -13.04
C TYR A 127 4.87 15.13 -11.71
N GLY A 128 4.19 15.94 -10.90
CA GLY A 128 4.63 16.35 -9.57
C GLY A 128 3.95 15.53 -8.47
N LEU A 129 2.72 15.90 -8.11
CA LEU A 129 2.00 15.31 -6.98
C LEU A 129 1.78 13.79 -7.11
N LYS A 130 1.55 13.31 -8.33
CA LYS A 130 1.40 11.87 -8.66
C LYS A 130 2.72 11.18 -9.03
N SER A 131 3.86 11.78 -8.71
CA SER A 131 5.16 11.12 -8.84
C SER A 131 5.45 10.25 -7.63
N PHE A 132 6.23 9.19 -7.83
CA PHE A 132 6.76 8.40 -6.72
C PHE A 132 7.55 9.28 -5.74
N ARG A 133 8.42 10.17 -6.24
CA ARG A 133 9.26 11.07 -5.44
C ARG A 133 8.46 11.90 -4.43
N TYR A 134 7.39 12.54 -4.88
CA TYR A 134 6.55 13.36 -4.01
C TYR A 134 5.69 12.50 -3.08
N PHE A 135 5.07 11.44 -3.60
CA PHE A 135 4.12 10.66 -2.82
C PHE A 135 4.81 9.81 -1.75
N SER A 136 5.95 9.19 -2.07
CA SER A 136 6.73 8.37 -1.15
C SER A 136 7.23 9.15 0.06
N THR A 137 7.76 10.36 -0.17
CA THR A 137 8.26 11.26 0.90
C THR A 137 7.11 11.73 1.80
N LYS A 138 5.96 12.10 1.21
CA LYS A 138 4.76 12.44 1.96
C LYS A 138 4.26 11.26 2.80
N LEU A 139 4.10 10.09 2.19
CA LEU A 139 3.64 8.88 2.87
C LEU A 139 4.56 8.50 4.03
N TRP A 140 5.88 8.58 3.83
CA TRP A 140 6.86 8.31 4.87
C TRP A 140 6.70 9.22 6.09
N ASN A 141 6.38 10.48 5.87
CA ASN A 141 6.15 11.46 6.93
C ASN A 141 4.82 11.23 7.67
N GLU A 142 3.82 10.66 7.01
CA GLU A 142 2.53 10.26 7.61
C GLU A 142 2.63 8.99 8.47
N LEU A 143 3.70 8.19 8.33
CA LEU A 143 3.88 6.98 9.14
C LEU A 143 4.11 7.34 10.61
N PRO A 144 3.54 6.57 11.56
CA PRO A 144 3.84 6.72 12.97
C PRO A 144 5.33 6.57 13.28
N ASN A 145 5.85 7.40 14.19
CA ASN A 145 7.27 7.40 14.57
C ASN A 145 7.76 6.00 15.00
N HIS A 146 6.95 5.23 15.74
CA HIS A 146 7.33 3.89 16.20
C HIS A 146 7.56 2.88 15.06
N ILE A 147 6.94 3.09 13.89
CA ILE A 147 7.19 2.30 12.68
C ILE A 147 8.42 2.85 11.96
N ARG A 148 8.49 4.17 11.78
CA ARG A 148 9.54 4.86 11.02
C ARG A 148 10.95 4.75 11.61
N LEU A 149 11.06 4.64 12.92
CA LEU A 149 12.35 4.56 13.64
C LEU A 149 12.98 3.16 13.62
N LYS A 150 12.32 2.15 13.04
CA LYS A 150 12.94 0.84 12.89
C LYS A 150 14.05 0.87 11.85
N GLN A 151 15.16 0.23 12.16
CA GLN A 151 16.33 0.13 11.27
C GLN A 151 16.34 -1.18 10.46
N ASN A 152 15.56 -2.18 10.87
CA ASN A 152 15.54 -3.49 10.21
C ASN A 152 14.28 -3.63 9.34
N LEU A 153 14.47 -4.00 8.07
CA LEU A 153 13.38 -4.17 7.09
C LEU A 153 12.32 -5.19 7.55
N ASN A 154 12.72 -6.30 8.17
CA ASN A 154 11.78 -7.33 8.63
C ASN A 154 10.92 -6.82 9.79
N GLN A 155 11.52 -6.08 10.73
CA GLN A 155 10.78 -5.47 11.83
C GLN A 155 9.84 -4.37 11.33
N PHE A 156 10.34 -3.54 10.40
CA PHE A 156 9.56 -2.51 9.74
C PHE A 156 8.35 -3.10 9.01
N SER A 157 8.54 -4.13 8.19
CA SER A 157 7.46 -4.80 7.45
C SER A 157 6.41 -5.43 8.37
N LYS A 158 6.84 -6.06 9.47
CA LYS A 158 5.92 -6.65 10.46
C LYS A 158 5.03 -5.59 11.12
N LEU A 159 5.60 -4.47 11.56
CA LEU A 159 4.83 -3.38 12.14
C LEU A 159 3.95 -2.67 11.10
N LEU A 160 4.44 -2.51 9.87
CA LEU A 160 3.67 -1.92 8.80
C LEU A 160 2.43 -2.73 8.45
N ASN A 161 2.43 -4.05 8.70
CA ASN A 161 1.26 -4.90 8.49
C ASN A 161 0.10 -4.62 9.46
N THR A 162 0.35 -3.97 10.60
CA THR A 162 -0.71 -3.53 11.52
C THR A 162 -1.29 -2.17 11.15
N TRP A 163 -0.61 -1.42 10.28
CA TRP A 163 -1.03 -0.09 9.85
C TRP A 163 -2.05 -0.15 8.71
N ASN A 164 -3.24 0.42 8.92
CA ASN A 164 -4.36 0.37 7.98
C ASN A 164 -4.55 1.64 7.14
N GLY A 165 -3.49 2.42 6.95
CA GLY A 165 -3.55 3.70 6.24
C GLY A 165 -3.70 4.90 7.17
N GLY A 166 -3.21 6.06 6.74
CA GLY A 166 -3.57 7.34 7.33
C GLY A 166 -4.90 7.84 6.75
N SER A 167 -5.64 8.66 7.50
CA SER A 167 -6.82 9.35 6.99
C SER A 167 -6.42 10.38 5.91
N CYS A 168 -6.38 9.98 4.64
CA CYS A 168 -6.18 10.95 3.56
C CYS A 168 -7.49 11.69 3.30
N HIS A 169 -7.60 12.90 3.85
CA HIS A 169 -8.66 13.86 3.53
C HIS A 169 -8.36 14.63 2.22
N CYS A 170 -7.76 13.95 1.25
CA CYS A 170 -7.34 14.55 -0.01
C CYS A 170 -8.37 14.30 -1.11
N SER A 171 -8.62 15.28 -1.98
CA SER A 171 -9.58 15.21 -3.10
C SER A 171 -9.28 14.14 -4.15
N ALA A 172 -8.11 13.48 -4.06
CA ALA A 172 -7.74 12.33 -4.90
C ALA A 172 -8.07 10.97 -4.25
N CYS A 173 -8.50 10.96 -2.99
CA CYS A 173 -8.90 9.77 -2.23
C CYS A 173 -10.40 9.68 -1.92
N MET A 174 -11.18 10.74 -2.23
CA MET A 174 -12.65 10.72 -2.28
C MET A 174 -13.13 10.40 -3.69
#